data_AF-A0A0N1BV18-F1
#
_entry.id   AF-A0A0N1BV18-F1
#
_cell.length_a   1.000
_cell.length_b   1.000
_cell.length_c   1.000
_cell.angle_alpha   90.00
_cell.angle_beta   90.00
_cell.angle_gamma   90.00
#
_symmetry.space_group_name_H-M   'P 1'
#
loop_
_entity.id
_entity.type
_entity.pdbx_description
1 polymer ?
#
loop_
_entity_poly.entity_id
_entity_poly.type
_entity_poly.pdbx_seq_one_letter_code
_entity_poly.pdbx_strand_id
1 'polypeptide(L)'
;MSEIRRFAAEARGGTPENDNRRVKDSVKRLQATVVEFNYLRSDGGRVWESSPLLSTCRIDERSGSLQYNFPSGLRERLVEQALYSMISLRVQWEFDSKYGLVLYETLKRYADRDAAQPWWSVKTSELRDLLGCRDKLTDWKDFRRRALDPALEEIDRLAEFCVLVIETRQGRGRGGGQVVAVTFQIERKPKEVAAATIRELEKPKVQRRGERKAKAEDIASTVDARKALHFLTGADAGTRLKWVKRAEAMGIELPKTASVVENLARWVPQIAAALVAEERIR
;
A
#
# COMPACT_ATOMS: atom_id res chain seq x y z
N MET A 1 14.59 4.27 -28.03
CA MET A 1 13.69 4.99 -27.08
C MET A 1 14.16 4.70 -25.67
N SER A 2 14.18 5.67 -24.74
CA SER A 2 14.53 5.35 -23.34
C SER A 2 13.53 4.36 -22.75
N GLU A 3 13.97 3.51 -21.83
CA GLU A 3 13.12 2.48 -21.20
C GLU A 3 11.85 3.06 -20.56
N ILE A 4 11.91 4.30 -20.07
CA ILE A 4 10.78 5.03 -19.49
C ILE A 4 9.72 5.35 -20.55
N ARG A 5 10.12 5.72 -21.77
CA ARG A 5 9.16 6.00 -22.86
C ARG A 5 8.44 4.74 -23.32
N ARG A 6 9.16 3.61 -23.39
CA ARG A 6 8.59 2.31 -23.70
C ARG A 6 7.60 1.86 -22.62
N PHE A 7 8.00 1.94 -21.35
CA PHE A 7 7.13 1.65 -20.21
C PHE A 7 5.88 2.54 -20.21
N ALA A 8 6.01 3.84 -20.44
CA ALA A 8 4.88 4.76 -20.48
C ALA A 8 3.89 4.45 -21.62
N ALA A 9 4.37 3.94 -22.76
CA ALA A 9 3.55 3.51 -23.88
C ALA A 9 2.85 2.17 -23.59
N GLU A 10 3.58 1.19 -23.04
CA GLU A 10 3.08 -0.15 -22.68
C GLU A 10 2.05 -0.08 -21.53
N ALA A 11 2.34 0.70 -20.48
CA ALA A 11 1.44 0.90 -19.33
C ALA A 11 0.08 1.48 -19.75
N ARG A 12 0.02 2.25 -20.84
CA ARG A 12 -1.18 3.00 -21.22
C ARG A 12 -1.91 2.43 -22.43
N GLY A 13 -1.50 1.26 -22.95
CA GLY A 13 -2.09 0.63 -24.13
C GLY A 13 -2.20 1.60 -25.31
N GLY A 14 -1.21 2.48 -25.48
CA GLY A 14 -1.37 3.74 -26.19
C GLY A 14 -1.76 3.59 -27.66
N THR A 15 -3.00 3.93 -28.00
CA THR A 15 -3.40 4.24 -29.38
C THR A 15 -2.84 5.64 -29.76
N PRO A 16 -2.24 5.81 -30.94
CA PRO A 16 -1.85 7.14 -31.42
C PRO A 16 -3.05 8.08 -31.51
N GLU A 17 -2.88 9.32 -31.06
CA GLU A 17 -3.89 10.38 -31.11
C GLU A 17 -3.29 11.60 -31.82
N ASN A 18 -4.01 12.17 -32.78
CA ASN A 18 -3.47 13.19 -33.68
C ASN A 18 -3.58 14.64 -33.16
N ASP A 19 -4.30 14.88 -32.04
CA ASP A 19 -4.64 16.24 -31.58
C ASP A 19 -4.30 16.48 -30.09
N ASN A 20 -3.46 15.62 -29.51
CA ASN A 20 -2.95 15.73 -28.14
C ASN A 20 -4.03 15.98 -27.05
N ARG A 21 -5.30 15.63 -27.31
CA ARG A 21 -6.43 15.93 -26.42
C ARG A 21 -6.22 15.31 -25.05
N ARG A 22 -5.74 14.07 -24.99
CA ARG A 22 -5.42 13.40 -23.71
C ARG A 22 -4.34 14.12 -22.92
N VAL A 23 -3.35 14.71 -23.60
CA VAL A 23 -2.28 15.48 -22.96
C VAL A 23 -2.85 16.79 -22.43
N LYS A 24 -3.62 17.52 -23.24
CA LYS A 24 -4.33 18.75 -22.83
C LYS A 24 -5.22 18.51 -21.61
N ASP A 25 -5.99 17.42 -21.60
CA ASP A 25 -6.84 17.06 -20.47
C ASP A 25 -6.03 16.70 -19.22
N SER A 26 -4.87 16.07 -19.38
CA SER A 26 -3.96 15.78 -18.27
C SER A 26 -3.34 17.05 -17.69
N VAL A 27 -2.93 18.00 -18.54
CA VAL A 27 -2.43 19.31 -18.13
C VAL A 27 -3.48 20.09 -17.36
N LYS A 28 -4.72 20.13 -17.84
CA LYS A 28 -5.84 20.79 -17.12
C LYS A 28 -6.05 20.19 -15.72
N ARG A 29 -6.02 18.85 -15.60
CA ARG A 29 -6.09 18.20 -14.29
C ARG A 29 -4.93 18.60 -13.38
N LEU A 30 -3.71 18.64 -13.90
CA LEU A 30 -2.53 19.04 -13.13
C LEU A 30 -2.57 20.52 -12.72
N GLN A 31 -3.08 21.42 -13.56
CA GLN A 31 -3.28 22.82 -13.20
C GLN A 31 -4.35 23.00 -12.11
N ALA A 32 -5.40 22.16 -12.12
CA ALA A 32 -6.45 22.17 -11.10
C ALA A 32 -6.04 21.49 -9.78
N THR A 33 -4.91 20.79 -9.73
CA THR A 33 -4.41 20.16 -8.51
C THR A 33 -3.84 21.23 -7.57
N VAL A 34 -4.43 21.36 -6.39
CA VAL A 34 -3.92 22.21 -5.30
C VAL A 34 -2.96 21.41 -4.43
N VAL A 35 -1.77 21.96 -4.20
CA VAL A 35 -0.76 21.46 -3.28
C VAL A 35 -0.84 22.27 -1.99
N GLU A 36 -1.14 21.60 -0.89
CA GLU A 36 -1.13 22.20 0.45
C GLU A 36 0.20 21.89 1.15
N PHE A 37 0.81 22.91 1.75
CA PHE A 37 2.04 22.77 2.51
C PHE A 37 1.76 22.56 3.99
N ASN A 38 2.70 21.89 4.68
CA ASN A 38 2.58 21.61 6.11
C ASN A 38 1.22 20.93 6.46
N TYR A 39 0.82 19.97 5.62
CA TYR A 39 -0.48 19.30 5.74
C TYR A 39 -0.69 18.61 7.09
N LEU A 40 0.38 18.07 7.69
CA LEU A 40 0.35 17.46 9.02
C LEU A 40 0.42 18.49 10.18
N ARG A 41 0.46 19.79 9.86
CA ARG A 41 0.41 20.91 10.83
C ARG A 41 1.47 20.78 11.93
N SER A 42 2.73 20.53 11.55
CA SER A 42 3.84 20.38 12.50
C SER A 42 4.10 21.64 13.33
N ASP A 43 3.67 22.80 12.84
CA ASP A 43 3.71 24.12 13.51
C ASP A 43 2.48 24.40 14.40
N GLY A 44 1.56 23.44 14.55
CA GLY A 44 0.30 23.62 15.24
C GLY A 44 -0.79 24.32 14.41
N GLY A 45 -0.61 24.44 13.09
CA GLY A 45 -1.58 25.06 12.18
C GLY A 45 -1.57 26.58 12.20
N ARG A 46 -0.41 27.19 12.48
CA ARG A 46 -0.26 28.66 12.55
C ARG A 46 -0.24 29.30 11.17
N VAL A 47 0.30 28.59 10.19
CA VAL A 47 0.39 29.05 8.80
C VAL A 47 -0.33 28.06 7.89
N TRP A 48 -1.29 28.56 7.11
CA TRP A 48 -1.89 27.82 5.99
C TRP A 48 -1.35 28.38 4.69
N GLU A 49 -0.87 27.49 3.82
CA GLU A 49 -0.25 27.85 2.55
C GLU A 49 -0.58 26.79 1.50
N SER A 50 -0.90 27.23 0.29
CA SER A 50 -1.18 26.35 -0.84
C SER A 50 -0.72 26.96 -2.16
N SER A 51 -0.54 26.11 -3.17
CA SER A 51 -0.16 26.48 -4.53
C SER A 51 -0.82 25.53 -5.53
N PRO A 52 -1.24 25.98 -6.72
CA PRO A 52 -1.51 25.03 -7.81
C PRO A 52 -0.23 24.25 -8.15
N LEU A 53 -0.37 23.02 -8.64
CA LEU A 53 0.77 22.18 -9.00
C LEU A 53 1.46 22.71 -10.26
N LEU A 54 0.71 22.99 -11.32
CA LEU A 54 1.22 23.60 -12.54
C LEU A 54 0.62 24.99 -12.76
N SER A 55 1.47 25.91 -13.20
CA SER A 55 1.10 27.23 -13.71
C SER A 55 0.91 27.16 -15.24
N THR A 56 1.24 28.22 -15.96
CA THR A 56 1.14 28.32 -17.42
C THR A 56 1.74 27.09 -18.12
N CYS A 57 0.97 26.52 -19.05
CA CYS A 57 1.40 25.42 -19.91
C CYS A 57 1.14 25.79 -21.38
N ARG A 58 2.03 25.37 -22.28
CA ARG A 58 1.93 25.56 -23.73
C ARG A 58 2.28 24.27 -24.45
N ILE A 59 1.42 23.84 -25.36
CA ILE A 59 1.69 22.72 -26.27
C ILE A 59 1.83 23.30 -27.68
N ASP A 60 2.92 22.97 -28.35
CA ASP A 60 3.12 23.27 -29.77
C ASP A 60 2.81 22.00 -30.58
N GLU A 61 1.67 22.02 -31.28
CA GLU A 61 1.19 20.89 -32.08
C GLU A 61 2.13 20.53 -33.25
N ARG A 62 2.90 21.50 -33.74
CA ARG A 62 3.82 21.28 -34.88
C ARG A 62 5.08 20.56 -34.44
N SER A 63 5.64 20.93 -33.29
CA SER A 63 6.87 20.32 -32.76
C SER A 63 6.60 19.15 -31.80
N GLY A 64 5.36 19.01 -31.30
CA GLY A 64 5.01 18.07 -30.24
C GLY A 64 5.60 18.43 -28.87
N SER A 65 6.04 19.68 -28.69
CA SER A 65 6.70 20.14 -27.45
C SER A 65 5.67 20.62 -26.42
N LEU A 66 5.79 20.13 -25.18
CA LEU A 66 5.03 20.62 -24.02
C LEU A 66 5.96 21.41 -23.10
N GLN A 67 5.63 22.68 -22.90
CA GLN A 67 6.26 23.57 -21.93
C GLN A 67 5.31 23.77 -20.74
N TYR A 68 5.83 23.71 -19.52
CA TYR A 68 5.06 23.91 -18.29
C TYR A 68 5.92 24.65 -17.26
N ASN A 69 5.27 25.32 -16.31
CA ASN A 69 5.94 26.04 -15.23
C ASN A 69 5.41 25.62 -13.85
N PHE A 70 6.31 25.51 -12.87
CA PHE A 70 5.94 25.44 -11.45
C PHE A 70 5.83 26.86 -10.90
N PRO A 71 4.80 27.20 -10.10
CA PRO A 71 4.75 28.46 -9.36
C PRO A 71 6.02 28.66 -8.52
N SER A 72 6.47 29.91 -8.35
CA SER A 72 7.74 30.22 -7.66
C SER A 72 7.83 29.60 -6.26
N GLY A 73 6.79 29.76 -5.43
CA GLY A 73 6.76 29.19 -4.07
C GLY A 73 6.80 27.66 -4.05
N LEU A 74 6.24 26.99 -5.06
CA LEU A 74 6.39 25.53 -5.20
C LEU A 74 7.80 25.16 -5.70
N ARG A 75 8.34 25.91 -6.67
CA ARG A 75 9.67 25.67 -7.24
C ARG A 75 10.77 25.70 -6.19
N GLU A 76 10.76 26.69 -5.30
CA GLU A 76 11.75 26.82 -4.21
C GLU A 76 11.77 25.55 -3.34
N ARG A 77 10.59 25.04 -2.98
CA ARG A 77 10.41 23.81 -2.18
C ARG A 77 10.75 22.52 -2.93
N LEU A 78 10.68 22.53 -4.26
CA LEU A 78 11.09 21.39 -5.09
C LEU A 78 12.60 21.32 -5.28
N VAL A 79 13.30 22.45 -5.28
CA VAL A 79 14.76 22.53 -5.48
C VAL A 79 15.53 22.20 -4.22
N GLU A 80 15.12 22.73 -3.05
CA GLU A 80 15.85 22.55 -1.79
C GLU A 80 15.25 21.44 -0.91
N GLN A 81 15.33 20.20 -1.38
CA GLN A 81 14.90 19.06 -0.56
C GLN A 81 16.06 18.53 0.30
N ALA A 82 16.10 18.94 1.57
CA ALA A 82 16.96 18.29 2.58
C ALA A 82 16.68 16.77 2.73
N LEU A 83 15.51 16.32 2.27
CA LEU A 83 15.09 14.93 2.23
C LEU A 83 14.45 14.65 0.87
N TYR A 84 15.13 13.92 0.00
CA TYR A 84 14.60 13.47 -1.29
C TYR A 84 14.61 11.94 -1.37
N SER A 85 13.86 11.37 -2.32
CA SER A 85 13.87 9.94 -2.58
C SER A 85 13.66 9.63 -4.04
N MET A 86 14.33 8.58 -4.49
CA MET A 86 14.16 8.08 -5.84
C MET A 86 12.96 7.15 -5.85
N ILE A 87 11.86 7.62 -6.43
CA ILE A 87 10.66 6.80 -6.59
C ILE A 87 10.66 6.16 -7.99
N SER A 88 10.59 4.83 -8.02
CA SER A 88 10.49 4.09 -9.28
C SER A 88 9.06 4.19 -9.83
N LEU A 89 8.91 4.81 -11.01
CA LEU A 89 7.64 4.87 -11.72
C LEU A 89 7.09 3.47 -12.06
N ARG A 90 7.99 2.49 -12.25
CA ARG A 90 7.59 1.09 -12.44
C ARG A 90 6.91 0.55 -11.19
N VAL A 91 7.51 0.76 -10.01
CA VAL A 91 6.94 0.31 -8.73
C VAL A 91 5.62 1.03 -8.44
N GLN A 92 5.55 2.35 -8.61
CA GLN A 92 4.32 3.13 -8.42
C GLN A 92 3.15 2.60 -9.26
N TRP A 93 3.40 2.29 -10.54
CA TRP A 93 2.38 1.77 -11.45
C TRP A 93 1.79 0.43 -11.01
N GLU A 94 2.55 -0.35 -10.23
CA GLU A 94 2.17 -1.69 -9.82
C GLU A 94 1.24 -1.74 -8.61
N PHE A 95 1.17 -0.65 -7.84
CA PHE A 95 0.19 -0.52 -6.77
C PHE A 95 -1.23 -0.61 -7.33
N ASP A 96 -2.08 -1.31 -6.60
CA ASP A 96 -3.51 -1.45 -6.88
C ASP A 96 -4.33 -0.61 -5.90
N SER A 97 -3.82 -0.43 -4.68
CA SER A 97 -4.41 0.37 -3.63
C SER A 97 -3.85 1.80 -3.61
N LYS A 98 -4.77 2.79 -3.57
CA LYS A 98 -4.41 4.19 -3.27
C LYS A 98 -3.65 4.29 -1.94
N TYR A 99 -4.08 3.52 -0.94
CA TYR A 99 -3.44 3.54 0.39
C TYR A 99 -2.02 2.96 0.33
N GLY A 100 -1.84 1.87 -0.43
CA GLY A 100 -0.52 1.26 -0.69
C GLY A 100 0.43 2.25 -1.34
N LEU A 101 0.00 2.92 -2.40
CA LEU A 101 0.81 3.91 -3.12
C LEU A 101 1.24 5.08 -2.21
N VAL A 102 0.29 5.71 -1.50
CA VAL A 102 0.60 6.86 -0.63
C VAL A 102 1.52 6.45 0.52
N LEU A 103 1.30 5.28 1.11
CA LEU A 103 2.13 4.77 2.20
C LEU A 103 3.53 4.44 1.69
N TYR A 104 3.66 3.79 0.53
CA TYR A 104 4.94 3.52 -0.12
C TYR A 104 5.74 4.81 -0.35
N GLU A 105 5.14 5.81 -0.99
CA GLU A 105 5.78 7.10 -1.28
C GLU A 105 6.23 7.82 0.00
N THR A 106 5.47 7.63 1.08
CA THR A 106 5.81 8.18 2.38
C THR A 106 6.98 7.47 3.04
N LEU A 107 6.96 6.14 3.05
CA LEU A 107 7.97 5.32 3.71
C LEU A 107 9.27 5.22 2.92
N LYS A 108 9.24 5.37 1.58
CA LYS A 108 10.44 5.38 0.73
C LYS A 108 11.45 6.43 1.18
N ARG A 109 10.98 7.58 1.66
CA ARG A 109 11.80 8.67 2.23
C ARG A 109 12.57 8.34 3.48
N TYR A 110 12.15 7.30 4.16
CA TYR A 110 12.82 6.77 5.34
C TYR A 110 13.67 5.55 4.96
N ALA A 111 13.19 4.71 4.03
CA ALA A 111 13.95 3.59 3.48
C ALA A 111 15.26 4.03 2.81
N ASP A 112 15.25 5.19 2.13
CA ASP A 112 16.42 5.77 1.45
C ASP A 112 17.43 6.43 2.38
N ARG A 113 17.15 6.50 3.68
CA ARG A 113 18.11 7.02 4.66
C ARG A 113 19.17 5.97 4.95
N ASP A 114 20.41 6.43 5.12
CA ASP A 114 21.51 5.62 5.63
C ASP A 114 21.44 5.56 7.16
N ALA A 115 20.37 4.93 7.65
CA ALA A 115 20.15 4.68 9.07
C ALA A 115 20.03 3.17 9.29
N ALA A 116 20.58 2.66 10.40
CA ALA A 116 20.55 1.22 10.70
C ALA A 116 19.11 0.68 10.86
N GLN A 117 18.20 1.48 11.42
CA GLN A 117 16.79 1.14 11.60
C GLN A 117 15.92 2.38 11.38
N PRO A 118 15.63 2.75 10.12
CA PRO A 118 14.78 3.89 9.83
C PRO A 118 13.35 3.62 10.30
N TRP A 119 12.74 4.64 10.90
CA TRP A 119 11.37 4.55 11.38
C TRP A 119 10.61 5.86 11.14
N TRP A 120 9.28 5.75 11.11
CA TRP A 120 8.38 6.90 11.07
C TRP A 120 7.22 6.68 12.03
N SER A 121 7.01 7.62 12.95
CA SER A 121 5.87 7.60 13.87
C SER A 121 4.87 8.69 13.53
N VAL A 122 3.59 8.36 13.61
CA VAL A 122 2.48 9.23 13.23
C VAL A 122 1.24 8.92 14.07
N LYS A 123 0.43 9.93 14.38
CA LYS A 123 -0.85 9.71 15.07
C LYS A 123 -1.83 8.98 14.15
N THR A 124 -2.75 8.21 14.72
CA THR A 124 -3.74 7.48 13.90
C THR A 124 -4.65 8.42 13.10
N SER A 125 -4.94 9.61 13.62
CA SER A 125 -5.66 10.65 12.88
C SER A 125 -4.86 11.15 11.68
N GLU A 126 -3.64 11.60 11.91
CA GLU A 126 -2.73 12.13 10.87
C GLU A 126 -2.46 11.10 9.77
N LEU A 127 -2.34 9.81 10.13
CA LEU A 127 -2.20 8.72 9.17
C LEU A 127 -3.45 8.55 8.29
N ARG A 128 -4.66 8.60 8.86
CA ARG A 128 -5.90 8.57 8.07
C ARG A 128 -5.99 9.77 7.14
N ASP A 129 -5.51 10.92 7.59
CA ASP A 129 -5.52 12.16 6.81
C ASP A 129 -4.62 12.06 5.60
N LEU A 130 -3.41 11.53 5.81
CA LEU A 130 -2.44 11.26 4.76
C LEU A 130 -2.99 10.28 3.72
N LEU A 131 -3.63 9.19 4.17
CA LEU A 131 -4.25 8.20 3.29
C LEU A 131 -5.55 8.71 2.63
N GLY A 132 -6.02 9.91 3.01
CA GLY A 132 -7.23 10.53 2.47
C GLY A 132 -8.51 9.79 2.87
N CYS A 133 -8.54 9.27 4.10
CA CYS A 133 -9.67 8.59 4.70
C CYS A 133 -9.97 9.09 6.11
N ARG A 134 -9.76 10.39 6.41
CA ARG A 134 -10.05 11.00 7.73
C ARG A 134 -11.46 10.66 8.25
N ASP A 135 -12.46 10.85 7.40
CA ASP A 135 -13.88 10.68 7.73
C ASP A 135 -14.41 9.26 7.49
N LYS A 136 -13.53 8.34 7.10
CA LYS A 136 -13.84 6.93 6.81
C LYS A 136 -12.97 6.05 7.69
N LEU A 137 -13.38 4.80 7.93
CA LEU A 137 -12.55 3.85 8.70
C LEU A 137 -12.11 4.44 10.06
N THR A 138 -13.04 5.04 10.80
CA THR A 138 -12.72 5.72 12.07
C THR A 138 -12.33 4.73 13.18
N ASP A 139 -12.89 3.51 13.14
CA ASP A 139 -12.46 2.39 13.97
C ASP A 139 -11.09 1.87 13.53
N TRP A 140 -10.13 1.80 14.47
CA TRP A 140 -8.76 1.38 14.19
C TRP A 140 -8.69 -0.02 13.57
N LYS A 141 -9.52 -0.96 14.02
CA LYS A 141 -9.50 -2.33 13.49
C LYS A 141 -9.94 -2.37 12.03
N ASP A 142 -10.98 -1.62 11.67
CA ASP A 142 -11.40 -1.53 10.27
C ASP A 142 -10.40 -0.75 9.42
N PHE A 143 -9.79 0.31 9.94
CA PHE A 143 -8.73 1.03 9.26
C PHE A 143 -7.55 0.12 8.96
N ARG A 144 -7.08 -0.61 9.97
CA ARG A 144 -5.98 -1.54 9.83
C ARG A 144 -6.28 -2.59 8.77
N ARG A 145 -7.43 -3.27 8.90
CA ARG A 145 -7.82 -4.36 8.00
C ARG A 145 -8.07 -3.94 6.55
N ARG A 146 -8.67 -2.77 6.35
CA ARG A 146 -9.16 -2.36 5.02
C ARG A 146 -8.23 -1.42 4.28
N ALA A 147 -7.31 -0.78 4.99
CA ALA A 147 -6.39 0.18 4.41
C ALA A 147 -4.94 -0.14 4.70
N LEU A 148 -4.58 -0.36 5.98
CA LEU A 148 -3.17 -0.45 6.37
C LEU A 148 -2.55 -1.79 5.99
N ASP A 149 -3.14 -2.90 6.40
CA ASP A 149 -2.60 -4.24 6.15
C ASP A 149 -2.52 -4.54 4.63
N PRO A 150 -3.56 -4.26 3.81
CA PRO A 150 -3.44 -4.38 2.34
C PRO A 150 -2.37 -3.47 1.72
N ALA A 151 -2.16 -2.27 2.30
CA ALA A 151 -1.10 -1.37 1.85
C ALA A 151 0.29 -1.92 2.16
N LEU A 152 0.47 -2.52 3.34
CA LEU A 152 1.72 -3.14 3.76
C LEU A 152 2.04 -4.39 2.95
N GLU A 153 1.04 -5.23 2.65
CA GLU A 153 1.19 -6.38 1.76
C GLU A 153 1.60 -5.97 0.35
N GLU A 154 1.03 -4.87 -0.18
CA GLU A 154 1.47 -4.34 -1.47
C GLU A 154 2.91 -3.83 -1.41
N ILE A 155 3.30 -3.11 -0.35
CA ILE A 155 4.68 -2.65 -0.17
C ILE A 155 5.64 -3.84 -0.09
N ASP A 156 5.34 -4.83 0.75
CA ASP A 156 6.18 -6.02 0.90
C ASP A 156 6.26 -6.82 -0.41
N ARG A 157 5.25 -6.77 -1.28
CA ARG A 157 5.32 -7.41 -2.59
C ARG A 157 6.08 -6.60 -3.64
N LEU A 158 6.01 -5.28 -3.61
CA LEU A 158 6.41 -4.42 -4.74
C LEU A 158 7.68 -3.60 -4.48
N ALA A 159 7.99 -3.29 -3.23
CA ALA A 159 9.11 -2.43 -2.85
C ALA A 159 10.37 -3.23 -2.51
N GLU A 160 11.52 -2.55 -2.52
CA GLU A 160 12.80 -3.10 -2.06
C GLU A 160 12.95 -3.17 -0.53
N PHE A 161 11.91 -2.83 0.22
CA PHE A 161 11.88 -2.83 1.68
C PHE A 161 10.58 -3.45 2.20
N CYS A 162 10.61 -3.93 3.44
CA CYS A 162 9.45 -4.36 4.19
C CYS A 162 9.24 -3.43 5.38
N VAL A 163 8.06 -3.53 6.01
CA VAL A 163 7.62 -2.60 7.04
C VAL A 163 6.98 -3.36 8.19
N LEU A 164 7.53 -3.18 9.39
CA LEU A 164 6.93 -3.63 10.63
C LEU A 164 6.11 -2.50 11.26
N VAL A 165 4.92 -2.83 11.76
CA VAL A 165 4.02 -1.87 12.39
C VAL A 165 3.94 -2.10 13.89
N ILE A 166 4.26 -1.06 14.66
CA ILE A 166 4.16 -1.02 16.11
C ILE A 166 3.04 -0.07 16.50
N GLU A 167 2.05 -0.57 17.24
CA GLU A 167 0.93 0.22 17.74
C GLU A 167 1.27 0.85 19.10
N THR A 168 1.07 2.16 19.23
CA THR A 168 1.11 2.86 20.51
C THR A 168 -0.30 3.01 21.05
N ARG A 169 -0.56 2.46 22.23
CA ARG A 169 -1.89 2.46 22.87
C ARG A 169 -1.94 3.32 24.13
N GLN A 170 -3.07 3.97 24.37
CA GLN A 170 -3.31 4.81 25.54
C GLN A 170 -4.70 4.54 26.15
N GLY A 171 -4.79 4.57 27.47
CA GLY A 171 -6.04 4.43 28.24
C GLY A 171 -6.12 3.13 29.05
N ARG A 172 -7.16 3.01 29.90
CA ARG A 172 -7.41 1.82 30.74
C ARG A 172 -8.59 1.03 30.18
N GLY A 173 -8.32 -0.15 29.63
CA GLY A 173 -9.33 -1.08 29.13
C GLY A 173 -8.75 -2.49 28.93
N ARG A 174 -9.61 -3.52 28.92
CA ARG A 174 -9.21 -4.90 28.59
C ARG A 174 -8.65 -4.93 27.17
N GLY A 175 -7.32 -4.99 27.02
CA GLY A 175 -6.62 -4.93 25.74
C GLY A 175 -5.66 -3.74 25.55
N GLY A 176 -5.39 -2.94 26.59
CA GLY A 176 -4.31 -1.95 26.57
C GLY A 176 -4.69 -0.55 26.07
N GLY A 177 -5.98 -0.26 25.87
CA GLY A 177 -6.46 1.07 25.47
C GLY A 177 -6.63 1.27 23.96
N GLN A 178 -6.93 2.51 23.55
CA GLN A 178 -7.10 2.90 22.14
C GLN A 178 -5.74 3.09 21.48
N VAL A 179 -5.61 2.69 20.20
CA VAL A 179 -4.42 2.98 19.40
C VAL A 179 -4.42 4.46 19.02
N VAL A 180 -3.44 5.20 19.55
CA VAL A 180 -3.32 6.66 19.38
C VAL A 180 -2.25 7.03 18.36
N ALA A 181 -1.23 6.19 18.19
CA ALA A 181 -0.17 6.38 17.21
C ALA A 181 0.36 5.05 16.68
N VAL A 182 1.09 5.14 15.58
CA VAL A 182 1.65 4.01 14.85
C VAL A 182 3.08 4.35 14.50
N THR A 183 3.99 3.41 14.74
CA THR A 183 5.37 3.50 14.32
C THR A 183 5.63 2.44 13.26
N PHE A 184 6.07 2.89 12.08
CA PHE A 184 6.53 2.08 10.99
C PHE A 184 8.04 1.91 11.12
N GLN A 185 8.51 0.70 11.40
CA GLN A 185 9.91 0.34 11.27
C GLN A 185 10.15 -0.20 9.87
N ILE A 186 11.19 0.29 9.21
CA ILE A 186 11.44 0.00 7.81
C ILE A 186 12.74 -0.78 7.72
N GLU A 187 12.69 -1.90 7.01
CA GLU A 187 13.83 -2.79 6.84
C GLU A 187 14.05 -3.03 5.35
N ARG A 188 15.30 -2.82 4.89
CA ARG A 188 15.67 -3.14 3.51
C ARG A 188 15.67 -4.65 3.35
N LYS A 189 15.05 -5.13 2.26
CA LYS A 189 15.13 -6.55 1.94
C LYS A 189 16.58 -6.93 1.64
N PRO A 190 16.99 -8.17 1.98
CA PRO A 190 18.25 -8.73 1.49
C PRO A 190 18.35 -8.61 -0.03
N LYS A 191 19.56 -8.45 -0.55
CA LYS A 191 19.80 -8.16 -1.98
C LYS A 191 19.15 -9.19 -2.90
N GLU A 192 19.18 -10.46 -2.50
CA GLU A 192 18.62 -11.59 -3.23
C GLU A 192 17.09 -11.47 -3.34
N VAL A 193 16.44 -11.12 -2.22
CA VAL A 193 14.98 -10.95 -2.15
C VAL A 193 14.53 -9.70 -2.91
N ALA A 194 15.30 -8.61 -2.81
CA ALA A 194 15.06 -7.39 -3.57
C ALA A 194 15.22 -7.64 -5.09
N ALA A 195 16.25 -8.38 -5.51
CA ALA A 195 16.46 -8.75 -6.91
C ALA A 195 15.33 -9.65 -7.44
N ALA A 196 14.88 -10.62 -6.65
CA ALA A 196 13.72 -11.44 -7.00
C ALA A 196 12.44 -10.60 -7.14
N THR A 197 12.23 -9.63 -6.25
CA THR A 197 11.12 -8.68 -6.33
C THR A 197 11.17 -7.89 -7.64
N ILE A 198 12.33 -7.34 -8.01
CA ILE A 198 12.53 -6.59 -9.26
C ILE A 198 12.24 -7.48 -10.47
N ARG A 199 12.76 -8.71 -10.50
CA ARG A 199 12.54 -9.66 -11.59
C ARG A 199 11.07 -10.02 -11.75
N GLU A 200 10.33 -10.18 -10.65
CA GLU A 200 8.88 -10.37 -10.72
C GLU A 200 8.17 -9.15 -11.33
N LEU A 201 8.59 -7.93 -11.00
CA LEU A 201 8.02 -6.71 -11.58
C LEU A 201 8.24 -6.58 -13.09
N GLU A 202 9.25 -7.25 -13.66
CA GLU A 202 9.46 -7.27 -15.11
C GLU A 202 8.34 -8.02 -15.86
N LYS A 203 7.66 -8.95 -15.19
CA LYS A 203 6.48 -9.61 -15.78
C LYS A 203 5.34 -8.61 -15.98
N PRO A 204 4.56 -8.70 -17.07
CA PRO A 204 3.39 -7.87 -17.29
C PRO A 204 2.43 -7.88 -16.10
N LYS A 205 1.92 -6.69 -15.70
CA LYS A 205 0.99 -6.52 -14.56
C LYS A 205 -0.22 -7.45 -14.63
N VAL A 206 -0.78 -7.63 -15.84
CA VAL A 206 -1.93 -8.52 -16.08
C VAL A 206 -1.57 -9.99 -15.79
N GLN A 207 -0.40 -10.43 -16.22
CA GLN A 207 0.09 -11.78 -15.97
C GLN A 207 0.26 -12.04 -14.47
N ARG A 208 0.95 -11.14 -13.74
CA ARG A 208 1.13 -11.27 -12.28
C ARG A 208 -0.18 -11.30 -11.51
N ARG A 209 -1.16 -10.48 -11.91
CA ARG A 209 -2.51 -10.50 -11.32
C ARG A 209 -3.21 -11.83 -11.56
N GLY A 210 -3.09 -12.40 -12.77
CA GLY A 210 -3.61 -13.72 -13.11
C GLY A 210 -2.97 -14.83 -12.29
N GLU A 211 -1.64 -14.88 -12.25
CA GLU A 211 -0.86 -15.86 -11.46
C GLU A 211 -1.24 -15.81 -9.97
N ARG A 212 -1.40 -14.60 -9.40
CA ARG A 212 -1.84 -14.44 -8.00
C ARG A 212 -3.24 -15.01 -7.77
N LYS A 213 -4.18 -14.71 -8.67
CA LYS A 213 -5.55 -15.19 -8.55
C LYS A 213 -5.60 -16.72 -8.66
N ALA A 214 -4.90 -17.29 -9.64
CA ALA A 214 -4.78 -18.73 -9.81
C ALA A 214 -4.16 -19.39 -8.57
N LYS A 215 -3.06 -18.85 -8.03
CA LYS A 215 -2.43 -19.38 -6.81
C LYS A 215 -3.38 -19.35 -5.61
N ALA A 216 -4.16 -18.29 -5.45
CA ALA A 216 -5.15 -18.20 -4.37
C ALA A 216 -6.29 -19.22 -4.54
N GLU A 217 -6.76 -19.44 -5.77
CA GLU A 217 -7.76 -20.45 -6.12
C GLU A 217 -7.21 -21.88 -5.91
N ASP A 218 -5.96 -22.13 -6.31
CA ASP A 218 -5.27 -23.41 -6.11
C ASP A 218 -5.16 -23.75 -4.63
N ILE A 219 -4.66 -22.80 -3.80
CA ILE A 219 -4.59 -22.96 -2.34
C ILE A 219 -5.96 -23.27 -1.75
N ALA A 220 -6.99 -22.52 -2.15
CA ALA A 220 -8.37 -22.75 -1.71
C ALA A 220 -8.95 -24.10 -2.17
N SER A 221 -8.46 -24.64 -3.29
CA SER A 221 -8.92 -25.90 -3.87
C SER A 221 -8.21 -27.15 -3.34
N THR A 222 -7.14 -27.00 -2.55
CA THR A 222 -6.38 -28.14 -2.02
C THR A 222 -7.25 -29.07 -1.15
N VAL A 223 -6.91 -30.37 -1.15
CA VAL A 223 -7.58 -31.37 -0.30
C VAL A 223 -7.48 -30.98 1.17
N ASP A 224 -6.33 -30.49 1.61
CA ASP A 224 -6.11 -30.03 2.98
C ASP A 224 -6.98 -28.81 3.31
N ALA A 225 -7.12 -27.84 2.40
CA ALA A 225 -8.00 -26.70 2.62
C ALA A 225 -9.47 -27.12 2.79
N ARG A 226 -9.93 -28.09 1.99
CA ARG A 226 -11.30 -28.64 2.12
C ARG A 226 -11.48 -29.38 3.45
N LYS A 227 -10.52 -30.22 3.84
CA LYS A 227 -10.53 -30.96 5.12
C LYS A 227 -10.52 -30.01 6.31
N ALA A 228 -9.62 -29.04 6.30
CA ALA A 228 -9.50 -28.03 7.36
C ALA A 228 -10.78 -27.19 7.49
N LEU A 229 -11.36 -26.78 6.36
CA LEU A 229 -12.61 -26.01 6.34
C LEU A 229 -13.79 -26.85 6.86
N HIS A 230 -13.90 -28.10 6.42
CA HIS A 230 -14.94 -29.02 6.90
C HIS A 230 -14.83 -29.25 8.41
N PHE A 231 -13.63 -29.51 8.92
CA PHE A 231 -13.38 -29.69 10.35
C PHE A 231 -13.79 -28.47 11.17
N LEU A 232 -13.31 -27.27 10.84
CA LEU A 232 -13.64 -26.06 11.60
C LEU A 232 -15.12 -25.66 11.48
N THR A 233 -15.79 -26.03 10.39
CA THR A 233 -17.24 -25.83 10.22
C THR A 233 -18.02 -26.67 11.23
N GLY A 234 -17.61 -27.93 11.46
CA GLY A 234 -18.23 -28.83 12.44
C GLY A 234 -17.75 -28.68 13.88
N ALA A 235 -16.64 -27.97 14.12
CA ALA A 235 -16.06 -27.78 15.43
C ALA A 235 -16.91 -26.89 16.36
N ASP A 236 -16.62 -26.88 17.67
CA ASP A 236 -17.22 -25.94 18.60
C ASP A 236 -16.57 -24.54 18.52
N ALA A 237 -17.18 -23.55 19.18
CA ALA A 237 -16.70 -22.17 19.15
C ALA A 237 -15.30 -22.01 19.77
N GLY A 238 -14.96 -22.80 20.81
CA GLY A 238 -13.67 -22.79 21.47
C GLY A 238 -12.55 -23.27 20.54
N THR A 239 -12.78 -24.37 19.82
CA THR A 239 -11.84 -24.89 18.83
C THR A 239 -11.62 -23.91 17.67
N ARG A 240 -12.69 -23.27 17.17
CA ARG A 240 -12.53 -22.19 16.17
C ARG A 240 -11.72 -21.01 16.71
N LEU A 241 -11.96 -20.59 17.94
CA LEU A 241 -11.20 -19.50 18.59
C LEU A 241 -9.72 -19.86 18.81
N LYS A 242 -9.39 -21.12 19.13
CA LYS A 242 -8.01 -21.62 19.21
C LYS A 242 -7.31 -21.40 17.87
N TRP A 243 -7.92 -21.84 16.78
CA TRP A 243 -7.33 -21.74 15.44
C TRP A 243 -7.30 -20.32 14.89
N VAL A 244 -8.26 -19.46 15.24
CA VAL A 244 -8.19 -18.02 14.98
C VAL A 244 -6.93 -17.42 15.62
N LYS A 245 -6.69 -17.65 16.92
CA LYS A 245 -5.47 -17.16 17.59
C LYS A 245 -4.19 -17.74 16.98
N ARG A 246 -4.24 -19.01 16.55
CA ARG A 246 -3.11 -19.69 15.90
C ARG A 246 -2.79 -19.05 14.54
N ALA A 247 -3.81 -18.74 13.75
CA ALA A 247 -3.68 -18.03 12.48
C ALA A 247 -3.14 -16.61 12.67
N GLU A 248 -3.62 -15.86 13.68
CA GLU A 248 -3.05 -14.55 14.04
C GLU A 248 -1.55 -14.66 14.39
N ALA A 249 -1.17 -15.69 15.15
CA ALA A 249 0.23 -15.94 15.49
C ALA A 249 1.11 -16.36 14.29
N MET A 250 0.49 -16.91 13.24
CA MET A 250 1.14 -17.20 11.95
C MET A 250 1.19 -15.97 11.03
N GLY A 251 0.70 -14.80 11.49
CA GLY A 251 0.67 -13.57 10.71
C GLY A 251 -0.45 -13.51 9.68
N ILE A 252 -1.46 -14.39 9.77
CA ILE A 252 -2.61 -14.38 8.86
C ILE A 252 -3.60 -13.31 9.30
N GLU A 253 -4.01 -12.46 8.36
CA GLU A 253 -5.01 -11.43 8.61
C GLU A 253 -6.43 -12.02 8.65
N LEU A 254 -7.17 -11.73 9.74
CA LEU A 254 -8.46 -12.36 10.03
C LEU A 254 -9.63 -11.34 10.07
N PRO A 255 -10.84 -11.72 9.59
CA PRO A 255 -12.02 -10.88 9.70
C PRO A 255 -12.54 -10.75 11.15
N LYS A 256 -13.28 -9.68 11.47
CA LYS A 256 -13.81 -9.38 12.83
C LYS A 256 -14.55 -10.54 13.50
N THR A 257 -15.18 -11.41 12.71
CA THR A 257 -15.92 -12.61 13.14
C THR A 257 -15.30 -13.87 12.55
N ALA A 258 -13.97 -14.00 12.60
CA ALA A 258 -13.22 -15.11 12.00
C ALA A 258 -13.60 -16.49 12.53
N SER A 259 -14.07 -16.56 13.78
CA SER A 259 -14.58 -17.80 14.39
C SER A 259 -16.02 -18.15 13.97
N VAL A 260 -16.69 -17.30 13.18
CA VAL A 260 -18.01 -17.60 12.60
C VAL A 260 -17.82 -18.40 11.32
N VAL A 261 -18.63 -19.43 11.14
CA VAL A 261 -18.55 -20.40 10.04
C VAL A 261 -18.46 -19.73 8.67
N GLU A 262 -19.27 -18.70 8.44
CA GLU A 262 -19.32 -17.93 7.19
C GLU A 262 -17.98 -17.27 6.81
N ASN A 263 -17.09 -17.05 7.78
CA ASN A 263 -15.81 -16.39 7.56
C ASN A 263 -14.64 -17.36 7.46
N LEU A 264 -14.84 -18.66 7.76
CA LEU A 264 -13.76 -19.65 7.76
C LEU A 264 -13.07 -19.78 6.39
N ALA A 265 -13.85 -19.77 5.31
CA ALA A 265 -13.33 -19.90 3.95
C ALA A 265 -12.33 -18.79 3.54
N ARG A 266 -12.32 -17.66 4.25
CA ARG A 266 -11.44 -16.51 3.94
C ARG A 266 -10.00 -16.71 4.41
N TRP A 267 -9.77 -17.54 5.43
CA TRP A 267 -8.47 -17.65 6.09
C TRP A 267 -8.00 -19.09 6.30
N VAL A 268 -8.91 -20.04 6.48
CA VAL A 268 -8.58 -21.45 6.73
C VAL A 268 -7.70 -22.08 5.65
N PRO A 269 -7.88 -21.83 4.33
CA PRO A 269 -7.00 -22.39 3.31
C PRO A 269 -5.51 -22.04 3.49
N GLN A 270 -5.21 -20.88 4.07
CA GLN A 270 -3.83 -20.42 4.25
C GLN A 270 -3.08 -21.17 5.35
N ILE A 271 -3.82 -21.74 6.31
CA ILE A 271 -3.26 -22.51 7.44
C ILE A 271 -3.57 -24.01 7.33
N ALA A 272 -4.18 -24.44 6.21
CA ALA A 272 -4.79 -25.75 6.08
C ALA A 272 -3.82 -26.91 6.34
N ALA A 273 -2.59 -26.82 5.82
CA ALA A 273 -1.57 -27.84 6.04
C ALA A 273 -1.20 -28.00 7.52
N ALA A 274 -1.01 -26.87 8.23
CA ALA A 274 -0.71 -26.90 9.66
C ALA A 274 -1.89 -27.43 10.48
N LEU A 275 -3.12 -27.07 10.09
CA LEU A 275 -4.34 -27.50 10.74
C LEU A 275 -4.57 -29.00 10.59
N VAL A 276 -4.47 -29.52 9.36
CA VAL A 276 -4.62 -30.95 9.05
C VAL A 276 -3.56 -31.79 9.78
N ALA A 277 -2.32 -31.30 9.84
CA ALA A 277 -1.24 -31.98 10.54
C ALA A 277 -1.43 -32.01 12.06
N GLU A 278 -1.78 -30.88 12.68
CA GLU A 278 -1.90 -30.75 14.14
C GLU A 278 -3.14 -31.48 14.67
N GLU A 279 -4.29 -31.32 14.01
CA GLU A 279 -5.55 -31.98 14.41
C GLU A 279 -5.66 -33.42 13.85
N ARG A 280 -4.63 -33.91 13.14
CA ARG A 280 -4.55 -35.26 12.55
C ARG A 280 -5.78 -35.64 11.72
N ILE A 281 -6.25 -34.68 10.92
CA ILE A 281 -7.47 -34.84 10.11
C ILE A 281 -7.18 -35.78 8.95
N ARG A 282 -7.92 -36.89 8.89
CA ARG A 282 -7.77 -37.90 7.84
C ARG A 282 -8.49 -37.53 6.56
#